data_AF-A0A6I3HCQ5-F1
#
_entry.id   AF-A0A6I3HCQ5-F1
#
_cell.length_a   1.000
_cell.length_b   1.000
_cell.length_c   1.000
_cell.angle_alpha   90.00
_cell.angle_beta   90.00
_cell.angle_gamma   90.00
#
_symmetry.space_group_name_H-M   'P 1'
#
loop_
_entity.id
_entity.type
_entity.pdbx_description
1 polymer ?
#
loop_
_entity_poly.entity_id
_entity_poly.type
_entity_poly.pdbx_seq_one_letter_code
_entity_poly.pdbx_strand_id
1 'polypeptide(L)'
;NVALKSRGVDFVGLNTRDTDDPARAFIRNFGITYPNIADPKGQIQLGFSDTLPPAAIPSTLIIDQQGRVAARIIGPVDSQTTLTNLVDQVLASGR
;
A
#
# COMPACT_ATOMS: atom_id res chain seq x y z
N ASN A 1 9.85 -8.05 -5.35
CA ASN A 1 10.07 -6.62 -5.03
C ASN A 1 11.30 -5.97 -5.65
N VAL A 2 12.43 -6.66 -5.88
CA VAL A 2 13.66 -6.04 -6.44
C VAL A 2 13.40 -5.29 -7.76
N ALA A 3 12.59 -5.86 -8.66
CA ALA A 3 12.30 -5.28 -9.97
C ALA A 3 11.48 -3.96 -9.95
N LEU A 4 10.62 -3.75 -8.95
CA LEU A 4 9.87 -2.49 -8.79
C LEU A 4 10.73 -1.44 -8.09
N LYS A 5 11.56 -1.85 -7.12
CA LYS A 5 12.48 -0.95 -6.42
C LYS A 5 13.50 -0.30 -7.37
N SER A 6 14.06 -1.05 -8.31
CA SER A 6 14.95 -0.49 -9.35
C SER A 6 14.26 0.50 -10.30
N ARG A 7 12.93 0.56 -10.27
CA ARG A 7 12.10 1.47 -11.08
C ARG A 7 11.60 2.67 -10.27
N GLY A 8 12.13 2.88 -9.05
CA GLY A 8 11.76 3.99 -8.17
C GLY A 8 10.42 3.79 -7.46
N VAL A 9 9.95 2.55 -7.32
CA VAL A 9 8.71 2.23 -6.59
C VAL A 9 9.07 1.70 -5.21
N ASP A 10 8.57 2.38 -4.19
CA ASP A 10 8.66 1.96 -2.80
C ASP A 10 7.33 1.41 -2.30
N PHE A 11 7.42 0.45 -1.37
CA PHE A 11 6.27 -0.14 -0.69
C PHE A 11 6.28 0.31 0.77
N VAL A 12 5.10 0.64 1.28
CA VAL A 12 4.89 0.95 2.70
C VAL A 12 3.61 0.25 3.15
N GLY A 13 3.70 -0.53 4.21
CA GLY A 13 2.52 -1.10 4.88
C GLY A 13 1.94 -0.09 5.87
N LEU A 14 0.62 0.07 5.87
CA LEU A 14 -0.09 0.88 6.86
C LEU A 14 -0.98 -0.05 7.70
N ASN A 15 -0.66 -0.19 8.98
CA ASN A 15 -1.45 -0.99 9.90
C ASN A 15 -2.39 -0.08 10.71
N THR A 16 -3.69 -0.16 10.45
CA THR A 16 -4.69 0.75 11.04
C THR A 16 -5.49 0.15 12.19
N ARG A 17 -5.39 -1.16 12.45
CA ARG A 17 -6.27 -1.87 13.39
C ARG A 17 -5.57 -2.73 14.42
N ASP A 18 -4.38 -3.26 14.11
CA ASP A 18 -3.73 -4.20 15.02
C ASP A 18 -2.95 -3.48 16.10
N THR A 19 -2.96 -4.07 17.31
CA THR A 19 -1.99 -3.72 18.35
C THR A 19 -0.58 -4.11 17.91
N ASP A 20 0.40 -3.51 18.57
CA ASP A 20 1.82 -3.59 18.24
C ASP A 20 2.38 -5.02 18.11
N ASP A 21 1.92 -5.97 18.93
CA ASP A 21 2.45 -7.35 18.95
C ASP A 21 1.97 -8.23 17.79
N PRO A 22 0.66 -8.34 17.49
CA PRO A 22 0.17 -9.07 16.31
C PRO A 22 0.76 -8.55 14.99
N ALA A 23 0.89 -7.22 14.84
CA ALA A 23 1.46 -6.63 13.64
C ALA A 23 2.92 -7.04 13.42
N ARG A 24 3.73 -7.00 14.49
CA ARG A 24 5.12 -7.48 14.44
C ARG A 24 5.22 -8.97 14.15
N ALA A 25 4.32 -9.79 14.68
CA ALA A 25 4.27 -11.21 14.37
C ALA A 25 3.93 -11.46 12.89
N PHE A 26 2.95 -10.74 12.33
CA PHE A 26 2.61 -10.81 10.92
C PHE A 26 3.81 -10.46 10.01
N ILE A 27 4.49 -9.35 10.29
CA ILE A 27 5.68 -8.92 9.54
C ILE A 27 6.76 -10.02 9.53
N ARG A 28 7.04 -10.64 10.69
CA ARG A 28 8.02 -11.74 10.79
C ARG A 28 7.56 -12.98 10.03
N ASN A 29 6.31 -13.40 10.22
CA ASN A 29 5.77 -14.63 9.65
C ASN A 29 5.73 -14.60 8.13
N PHE A 30 5.45 -13.44 7.53
CA PHE A 30 5.38 -13.27 6.08
C PHE A 30 6.69 -12.72 5.46
N GLY A 31 7.75 -12.55 6.25
CA GLY A 31 9.05 -12.06 5.76
C GLY A 31 8.95 -10.68 5.11
N ILE A 32 8.10 -9.81 5.64
CA ILE A 32 7.87 -8.47 5.07
C ILE A 32 9.12 -7.62 5.32
N THR A 33 9.72 -7.12 4.24
CA THR A 33 10.99 -6.37 4.25
C THR A 33 10.83 -4.88 3.97
N TYR A 34 9.64 -4.44 3.55
CA TYR A 34 9.34 -3.04 3.36
C TYR A 34 8.93 -2.37 4.69
N PRO A 35 9.08 -1.05 4.84
CA PRO A 35 8.64 -0.32 6.04
C PRO A 35 7.16 -0.51 6.34
N ASN A 36 6.82 -0.64 7.61
CA ASN A 36 5.44 -0.71 8.09
C ASN A 36 5.21 0.38 9.13
N ILE A 37 4.15 1.17 8.95
CA ILE A 37 3.78 2.29 9.80
C ILE A 37 2.52 1.89 10.58
N ALA A 38 2.54 2.09 11.90
CA ALA A 38 1.38 1.91 12.75
C ALA A 38 0.51 3.17 12.72
N ASP A 39 -0.78 3.00 12.48
CA ASP A 39 -1.80 4.06 12.51
C ASP A 39 -3.04 3.61 13.31
N PRO A 40 -2.89 3.27 14.60
CA PRO A 40 -3.96 2.67 15.42
C PRO A 40 -5.15 3.62 15.63
N LYS A 41 -4.99 4.91 15.34
CA LYS A 41 -6.04 5.93 15.42
C LYS A 41 -6.60 6.31 14.04
N GLY A 42 -6.11 5.70 12.96
CA GLY A 42 -6.54 5.98 11.59
C GLY A 42 -6.23 7.39 11.09
N GLN A 43 -5.30 8.12 11.72
CA GLN A 43 -5.01 9.52 11.37
C GLN A 43 -4.37 9.64 9.99
N ILE A 44 -3.50 8.70 9.64
CA ILE A 44 -2.90 8.63 8.30
C ILE A 44 -3.94 8.15 7.30
N GLN A 45 -4.74 7.14 7.66
CA GLN A 45 -5.82 6.63 6.83
C GLN A 45 -6.85 7.72 6.46
N LEU A 46 -7.16 8.63 7.39
CA LEU A 46 -8.05 9.77 7.15
C LEU A 46 -7.56 10.69 6.03
N GLY A 47 -6.25 10.84 5.83
CA GLY A 47 -5.69 11.61 4.72
C GLY A 47 -6.07 11.08 3.34
N PHE A 48 -6.58 9.85 3.27
CA PHE A 48 -7.03 9.21 2.03
C PHE A 48 -8.55 9.07 1.94
N SER A 49 -9.35 9.68 2.83
CA SER A 49 -10.80 9.46 2.93
C SER A 49 -11.58 9.73 1.63
N ASP A 50 -11.09 10.64 0.79
CA ASP A 50 -11.71 10.95 -0.50
C ASP A 50 -11.55 9.80 -1.52
N THR A 51 -10.58 8.92 -1.27
CA THR A 51 -10.15 7.84 -2.17
C THR A 51 -10.18 6.46 -1.54
N LEU A 52 -10.37 6.34 -0.23
CA LEU A 52 -10.49 5.07 0.49
C LEU A 52 -11.76 5.09 1.35
N PRO A 53 -12.72 4.18 1.07
CA PRO A 53 -13.81 3.93 2.00
C PRO A 53 -13.25 3.47 3.37
N PRO A 54 -13.76 3.97 4.52
CA PRO A 54 -13.24 3.62 5.85
C PRO A 54 -13.24 2.11 6.18
N ALA A 55 -14.17 1.36 5.58
CA ALA A 55 -14.36 -0.07 5.79
C ALA A 55 -13.54 -0.96 4.83
N ALA A 56 -12.84 -0.39 3.85
CA ALA A 56 -12.16 -1.14 2.81
C ALA A 56 -10.80 -1.68 3.26
N ILE A 57 -10.78 -2.76 4.03
CA ILE A 57 -9.55 -3.46 4.43
C ILE A 57 -9.64 -4.93 4.01
N PRO A 58 -8.60 -5.52 3.36
CA PRO A 58 -7.38 -4.85 2.92
C PRO A 58 -7.62 -3.92 1.72
N SER A 59 -6.72 -2.95 1.53
CA SER A 59 -6.67 -2.09 0.34
C SER A 59 -5.22 -1.79 -0.02
N THR A 60 -4.95 -1.57 -1.32
CA THR A 60 -3.66 -1.10 -1.82
C THR A 60 -3.87 0.22 -2.56
N LEU A 61 -3.12 1.26 -2.17
CA LEU A 61 -3.08 2.53 -2.89
C LEU A 61 -1.79 2.63 -3.71
N ILE A 62 -1.89 3.24 -4.89
CA ILE A 62 -0.76 3.59 -5.72
C ILE A 62 -0.71 5.11 -5.79
N ILE A 63 0.34 5.68 -5.20
CA ILE A 63 0.59 7.11 -5.13
C ILE A 63 1.56 7.48 -6.25
N ASP A 64 1.23 8.48 -7.07
CA ASP A 64 2.13 8.97 -8.12
C ASP A 64 3.23 9.88 -7.56
N GLN A 65 4.16 10.30 -8.43
CA GLN A 65 5.28 11.18 -8.06
C GLN A 65 4.84 12.58 -7.61
N GLN A 66 3.58 12.96 -7.88
CA GLN A 66 2.98 14.22 -7.45
C GLN A 66 2.24 14.08 -6.11
N GLY A 67 2.27 12.88 -5.49
CA GLY A 67 1.62 12.62 -4.21
C GLY A 67 0.11 12.36 -4.32
N ARG A 68 -0.42 12.11 -5.52
CA ARG A 68 -1.86 11.86 -5.74
C ARG A 68 -2.13 10.36 -5.77
N VAL A 69 -3.32 9.95 -5.34
CA VAL A 69 -3.78 8.56 -5.48
C VAL A 69 -4.14 8.32 -6.95
N ALA A 70 -3.22 7.72 -7.70
CA ALA A 70 -3.39 7.48 -9.14
C ALA A 70 -4.16 6.19 -9.43
N ALA A 71 -4.12 5.22 -8.51
CA ALA A 71 -4.92 4.00 -8.59
C ALA A 71 -5.14 3.38 -7.20
N ARG A 72 -6.15 2.52 -7.08
CA ARG A 72 -6.46 1.76 -5.86
C ARG A 72 -6.95 0.35 -6.19
N ILE A 73 -6.63 -0.59 -5.32
CA ILE A 73 -7.22 -1.93 -5.28
C ILE A 73 -7.94 -2.06 -3.94
N ILE A 74 -9.23 -2.38 -3.99
CA ILE A 74 -10.04 -2.64 -2.79
C ILE A 74 -10.19 -4.16 -2.65
N GLY A 75 -9.88 -4.67 -1.46
CA GLY A 75 -9.82 -6.10 -1.20
C GLY A 75 -8.43 -6.70 -1.44
N PRO A 76 -8.30 -8.02 -1.31
CA PRO A 76 -7.05 -8.73 -1.50
C PRO A 76 -6.47 -8.52 -2.90
N VAL A 77 -5.13 -8.48 -2.99
CA VAL A 77 -4.43 -8.49 -4.26
C VAL A 77 -4.13 -9.94 -4.62
N ASP A 78 -4.99 -10.55 -5.42
CA ASP A 78 -4.90 -11.98 -5.74
C ASP A 78 -3.86 -12.31 -6.83
N SER A 79 -3.31 -11.30 -7.51
CA SER A 79 -2.37 -11.47 -8.60
C SER A 79 -1.28 -10.41 -8.58
N GLN A 80 -0.03 -10.87 -8.54
CA GLN A 80 1.14 -10.01 -8.70
C GLN A 80 1.09 -9.23 -10.02
N THR A 81 0.63 -9.87 -11.10
CA THR A 81 0.53 -9.25 -12.42
C THR A 81 -0.45 -8.08 -12.42
N THR A 82 -1.58 -8.20 -11.71
CA THR A 82 -2.56 -7.10 -11.59
C THR A 82 -1.91 -5.88 -10.94
N LEU A 83 -1.17 -6.09 -9.85
CA LEU A 83 -0.48 -5.02 -9.16
C LEU A 83 0.62 -4.38 -10.04
N THR A 84 1.47 -5.20 -10.67
CA THR A 84 2.56 -4.67 -11.51
C THR A 84 2.01 -3.89 -12.71
N ASN A 85 0.93 -4.37 -13.33
CA ASN A 85 0.31 -3.67 -14.47
C ASN A 85 -0.25 -2.31 -14.07
N LEU A 86 -0.87 -2.19 -12.90
CA LEU A 86 -1.36 -0.90 -12.40
C LEU A 86 -0.19 0.06 -12.11
N VAL A 87 0.89 -0.45 -11.50
CA VAL A 87 2.12 0.33 -11.30
C VAL A 87 2.71 0.80 -12.63
N ASP A 88 2.73 -0.07 -13.65
CA ASP A 88 3.23 0.27 -14.98
C ASP A 88 2.42 1.39 -15.64
N GLN A 89 1.09 1.34 -15.50
CA GLN A 89 0.21 2.38 -16.01
C GLN A 89 0.47 3.73 -15.34
N VAL A 90 0.63 3.75 -14.01
CA VAL A 90 0.93 4.98 -13.25
C VAL A 90 2.31 5.54 -13.60
N LEU A 91 3.32 4.68 -13.76
CA LEU A 91 4.66 5.11 -14.19
C LEU A 91 4.67 5.65 -15.62
N ALA A 92 3.79 5.16 -16.49
CA ALA A 92 3.65 5.65 -17.86
C ALA A 92 2.89 6.98 -17.95
N SER A 93 1.89 7.20 -17.08
CA SER A 93 1.07 8.42 -17.07
C SER A 93 1.70 9.59 -16.32
N GLY A 94 2.71 9.34 -15.49
CA GLY A 94 3.48 10.36 -14.77
C GLY A 94 4.59 11.04 -15.57
N ARG A 95 4.68 10.79 -16.89
CA ARG A 95 5.54 11.53 -17.82
C ARG A 95 4.88 12.81 -18.33
#